data_AF-A0A954DGV2-F1
#
_entry.id   AF-A0A954DGV2-F1
#
_cell.length_a   1.000
_cell.length_b   1.000
_cell.length_c   1.000
_cell.angle_alpha   90.00
_cell.angle_beta   90.00
_cell.angle_gamma   90.00
#
_symmetry.space_group_name_H-M   'P 1'
#
loop_
_entity.id
_entity.type
_entity.pdbx_description
1 polymer ?
#
loop_
_entity_poly.entity_id
_entity_poly.type
_entity_poly.pdbx_seq_one_letter_code
_entity_poly.pdbx_strand_id
1 'polypeptide(L)'
;LFYHGRASWELDDKDMSLLAFGLFAQKDAALLAQAVRDSGPSRDVNKSYVKYFADLAFQRGNAPMSRDLNHTIALLEDDAARWNNYAFLCRETGLFEESHDAYAKALDHAPDDPQLLNDAAVILQYHLHRDLDQAKAMYERAIANTKKQLDKKKLPKEDKARYELAQKNAAANLEALKAELRKKKGNSKK
;
A
#
# COMPACT_ATOMS: atom_id res chain seq x y z
N LEU A 1 -17.86 2.96 -19.19
CA LEU A 1 -17.30 1.79 -18.46
C LEU A 1 -18.02 1.55 -17.14
N PHE A 2 -18.16 2.53 -16.24
CA PHE A 2 -18.83 2.32 -14.94
C PHE A 2 -20.24 1.72 -15.01
N TYR A 3 -21.15 2.33 -15.78
CA TYR A 3 -22.51 1.78 -15.92
C TYR A 3 -22.55 0.42 -16.63
N HIS A 4 -21.59 0.13 -17.51
CA HIS A 4 -21.47 -1.18 -18.14
C HIS A 4 -21.04 -2.23 -17.10
N GLY A 5 -20.02 -1.93 -16.28
CA GLY A 5 -19.61 -2.82 -15.19
C GLY A 5 -20.74 -3.10 -14.20
N ARG A 6 -21.53 -2.08 -13.83
CA ARG A 6 -22.74 -2.26 -13.03
C ARG A 6 -23.79 -3.14 -13.72
N ALA A 7 -24.14 -2.84 -14.97
CA ALA A 7 -25.15 -3.61 -15.69
C ALA A 7 -24.73 -5.09 -15.83
N SER A 8 -23.47 -5.37 -16.14
CA SER A 8 -22.93 -6.73 -16.19
C SER A 8 -23.02 -7.44 -14.83
N TRP A 9 -22.79 -6.74 -13.72
CA TRP A 9 -22.97 -7.32 -12.38
C TRP A 9 -24.42 -7.78 -12.15
N GLU A 10 -25.39 -6.94 -12.48
CA GLU A 10 -26.83 -7.22 -12.32
C GLU A 10 -27.31 -8.35 -13.24
N LEU A 11 -26.64 -8.55 -14.38
CA LEU A 11 -26.89 -9.65 -15.31
C LEU A 11 -26.08 -10.92 -14.98
N ASP A 12 -25.41 -10.95 -13.82
CA ASP A 12 -24.54 -12.03 -13.35
C ASP A 12 -23.31 -12.35 -14.24
N ASP A 13 -22.93 -11.42 -15.12
CA ASP A 13 -21.72 -11.51 -15.93
C ASP A 13 -20.53 -10.90 -15.17
N LYS A 14 -19.95 -11.70 -14.28
CA LYS A 14 -18.82 -11.27 -13.42
C LYS A 14 -17.55 -10.99 -14.21
N ASP A 15 -17.32 -11.67 -15.32
CA ASP A 15 -16.11 -11.48 -16.12
C ASP A 15 -16.16 -10.15 -16.89
N MET A 16 -17.30 -9.81 -17.50
CA MET A 16 -17.47 -8.51 -18.15
C MET A 16 -17.51 -7.37 -17.13
N SER A 17 -18.10 -7.59 -15.97
CA SER A 17 -18.12 -6.61 -14.90
C SER A 17 -16.71 -6.32 -14.38
N LEU A 18 -15.91 -7.36 -14.10
CA LEU A 18 -14.50 -7.24 -13.74
C LEU A 18 -13.71 -6.48 -14.80
N LEU A 19 -13.86 -6.86 -16.07
CA LEU A 19 -13.16 -6.19 -17.17
C LEU A 19 -13.52 -4.71 -17.26
N ALA A 20 -14.80 -4.37 -17.14
CA ALA A 20 -15.27 -2.99 -17.24
C ALA A 20 -14.76 -2.10 -16.08
N PHE A 21 -14.82 -2.59 -14.84
CA PHE A 21 -14.28 -1.86 -13.68
C PHE A 21 -12.76 -1.80 -13.72
N GLY A 22 -12.09 -2.91 -14.05
CA GLY A 22 -10.63 -2.99 -14.14
C GLY A 22 -10.06 -2.05 -15.21
N LEU A 23 -10.61 -2.05 -16.43
CA LEU A 23 -10.20 -1.12 -17.49
C LEU A 23 -10.50 0.34 -17.13
N PHE A 24 -11.58 0.62 -16.39
CA PHE A 24 -11.84 1.97 -15.92
C PHE A 24 -10.77 2.37 -14.89
N ALA A 25 -10.55 1.56 -13.86
CA ALA A 25 -9.56 1.84 -12.84
C ALA A 25 -8.15 2.04 -13.42
N GLN A 26 -7.76 1.20 -14.39
CA GLN A 26 -6.49 1.33 -15.12
C GLN A 26 -6.37 2.66 -15.86
N LYS A 27 -7.46 3.10 -16.51
CA LYS A 27 -7.46 4.36 -17.25
C LYS A 27 -7.43 5.56 -16.32
N ASP A 28 -8.24 5.55 -15.26
CA ASP A 28 -8.38 6.63 -14.29
C ASP A 28 -9.12 6.17 -13.03
N ALA A 29 -8.35 5.77 -12.00
CA ALA A 29 -8.88 5.36 -10.71
C ALA A 29 -9.61 6.49 -9.97
N ALA A 30 -9.19 7.75 -10.16
CA ALA A 30 -9.82 8.90 -9.53
C ALA A 30 -11.20 9.18 -10.14
N LEU A 31 -11.32 9.08 -11.47
CA LEU A 31 -12.59 9.21 -12.15
C LEU A 31 -13.53 8.04 -11.83
N LEU A 32 -13.02 6.81 -11.67
CA LEU A 32 -13.84 5.71 -11.18
C LEU A 32 -14.34 5.96 -9.75
N ALA A 33 -13.46 6.42 -8.84
CA ALA A 33 -13.86 6.78 -7.48
C ALA A 33 -14.92 7.90 -7.47
N GLN A 34 -14.78 8.89 -8.35
CA GLN A 34 -15.77 9.94 -8.53
C GLN A 34 -17.10 9.38 -9.05
N ALA A 35 -17.09 8.50 -10.05
CA ALA A 35 -18.30 7.86 -10.55
C ALA A 35 -19.01 7.02 -9.46
N VAL A 36 -18.26 6.35 -8.59
CA VAL A 36 -18.82 5.66 -7.41
C VAL A 36 -19.46 6.66 -6.44
N ARG A 37 -18.79 7.78 -6.13
CA ARG A 37 -19.34 8.85 -5.28
C ARG A 37 -20.63 9.44 -5.84
N ASP A 38 -20.66 9.69 -7.14
CA ASP A 38 -21.79 10.34 -7.84
C ASP A 38 -22.97 9.39 -8.08
N SER A 39 -22.83 8.11 -7.76
CA SER A 39 -23.90 7.10 -7.93
C SER A 39 -25.02 7.18 -6.87
N GLY A 40 -25.01 8.22 -6.03
CA GLY A 40 -26.10 8.54 -5.10
C GLY A 40 -26.38 7.40 -4.10
N PRO A 41 -27.64 6.98 -3.92
CA PRO A 41 -28.00 5.91 -2.98
C PRO A 41 -27.29 4.58 -3.21
N SER A 42 -26.80 4.31 -4.43
CA SER A 42 -26.09 3.07 -4.76
C SER A 42 -24.59 3.12 -4.46
N ARG A 43 -24.06 4.21 -3.87
CA ARG A 43 -22.62 4.40 -3.64
C ARG A 43 -21.97 3.24 -2.88
N ASP A 44 -22.56 2.81 -1.77
CA ASP A 44 -21.95 1.78 -0.93
C ASP A 44 -21.99 0.40 -1.58
N VAL A 45 -23.04 0.12 -2.37
CA VAL A 45 -23.14 -1.08 -3.20
C VAL A 45 -22.08 -1.06 -4.32
N ASN A 46 -21.94 0.06 -5.03
CA ASN A 46 -20.94 0.20 -6.09
C ASN A 46 -19.50 0.12 -5.56
N LYS A 47 -19.23 0.70 -4.38
CA LYS A 47 -17.95 0.53 -3.69
C LYS A 47 -17.68 -0.94 -3.37
N SER A 48 -18.71 -1.69 -2.98
CA SER A 48 -18.60 -3.13 -2.69
C SER A 48 -18.25 -3.94 -3.95
N TYR A 49 -18.74 -3.55 -5.13
CA TYR A 49 -18.32 -4.17 -6.40
C TYR A 49 -16.85 -3.94 -6.68
N VAL A 50 -16.36 -2.69 -6.52
CA VAL A 50 -14.94 -2.38 -6.73
C VAL A 50 -14.06 -3.22 -5.80
N LYS A 51 -14.44 -3.36 -4.52
CA LYS A 51 -13.74 -4.22 -3.55
C LYS A 51 -13.73 -5.68 -3.99
N TYR A 52 -14.90 -6.23 -4.31
CA TYR A 52 -15.04 -7.60 -4.80
C TYR A 52 -14.12 -7.88 -6.00
N PHE A 53 -14.09 -6.97 -6.98
CA PHE A 53 -13.28 -7.15 -8.17
C PHE A 53 -11.78 -6.94 -7.93
N ALA A 54 -11.40 -6.09 -6.98
CA ALA A 54 -10.01 -5.96 -6.56
C ALA A 54 -9.47 -7.28 -6.00
N ASP A 55 -10.28 -7.94 -5.15
CA ASP A 55 -9.95 -9.25 -4.55
C ASP A 55 -9.97 -10.36 -5.61
N LEU A 56 -10.97 -10.39 -6.50
CA LEU A 56 -11.06 -11.37 -7.58
C LEU A 56 -9.88 -11.26 -8.55
N ALA A 57 -9.48 -10.04 -8.92
CA ALA A 57 -8.31 -9.80 -9.76
C ALA A 57 -7.04 -10.32 -9.09
N PHE A 58 -6.88 -10.07 -7.78
CA PHE A 58 -5.74 -10.58 -7.00
C PHE A 58 -5.70 -12.12 -6.99
N GLN A 59 -6.84 -12.76 -6.69
CA GLN A 59 -6.97 -14.23 -6.66
C GLN A 59 -6.67 -14.87 -8.02
N ARG A 60 -6.97 -14.18 -9.12
CA ARG A 60 -6.66 -14.62 -10.50
C ARG A 60 -5.22 -14.31 -10.93
N GLY A 61 -4.39 -13.77 -10.03
CA GLY A 61 -3.00 -13.41 -10.33
C GLY A 61 -2.85 -12.16 -11.20
N ASN A 62 -3.92 -11.39 -11.43
CA ASN A 62 -3.86 -10.13 -12.17
C ASN A 62 -3.52 -8.97 -11.22
N ALA A 63 -2.26 -8.94 -10.80
CA ALA A 63 -1.76 -7.92 -9.86
C ALA A 63 -1.94 -6.47 -10.36
N PRO A 64 -1.69 -6.12 -11.65
CA PRO A 64 -1.93 -4.77 -12.14
C PRO A 64 -3.39 -4.32 -12.03
N MET A 65 -4.34 -5.18 -12.40
CA MET A 65 -5.77 -4.83 -12.28
C MET A 65 -6.19 -4.71 -10.81
N SER A 66 -5.72 -5.61 -9.94
CA SER A 66 -5.98 -5.53 -8.50
C SER A 66 -5.43 -4.23 -7.90
N ARG A 67 -4.21 -3.83 -8.31
CA ARG A 67 -3.59 -2.56 -7.91
C ARG A 67 -4.47 -1.37 -8.27
N ASP A 68 -4.90 -1.27 -9.53
CA ASP A 68 -5.64 -0.10 -10.01
C ASP A 68 -7.02 0.01 -9.34
N LEU A 69 -7.68 -1.14 -9.08
CA LEU A 69 -8.91 -1.18 -8.28
C LEU A 69 -8.64 -0.82 -6.81
N ASN A 70 -7.53 -1.25 -6.21
CA ASN A 70 -7.13 -0.85 -4.86
C ASN A 70 -6.80 0.65 -4.77
N HIS A 71 -6.27 1.27 -5.82
CA HIS A 71 -6.12 2.72 -5.88
C HIS A 71 -7.48 3.41 -5.75
N THR A 72 -8.48 2.92 -6.50
CA THR A 72 -9.85 3.43 -6.43
C THR A 72 -10.41 3.31 -5.01
N ILE A 73 -10.18 2.18 -4.33
CA ILE A 73 -10.62 1.96 -2.95
C ILE A 73 -9.92 2.91 -1.99
N ALA A 74 -8.61 3.11 -2.14
CA ALA A 74 -7.85 4.06 -1.31
C ALA A 74 -8.37 5.49 -1.47
N LEU A 75 -8.74 5.91 -2.68
CA LEU A 75 -9.36 7.21 -2.93
C LEU A 75 -10.79 7.34 -2.39
N LEU A 76 -11.48 6.23 -2.14
CA LEU A 76 -12.86 6.22 -1.62
C LEU A 76 -12.90 6.20 -0.09
N GLU A 77 -11.97 5.51 0.57
CA GLU A 77 -11.99 5.32 2.02
C GLU A 77 -10.93 6.15 2.76
N ASP A 78 -9.86 6.55 2.06
CA ASP A 78 -8.80 7.44 2.54
C ASP A 78 -8.34 7.12 3.97
N ASP A 79 -7.85 5.90 4.17
CA ASP A 79 -7.31 5.44 5.45
C ASP A 79 -5.95 4.74 5.26
N ALA A 80 -5.23 4.58 6.37
CA ALA A 80 -3.90 3.97 6.37
C ALA A 80 -3.87 2.56 5.75
N ALA A 81 -4.90 1.74 6.00
CA ALA A 81 -4.92 0.36 5.54
C ALA A 81 -5.14 0.28 4.01
N ARG A 82 -5.98 1.14 3.45
CA ARG A 82 -6.20 1.18 1.99
C ARG A 82 -5.01 1.74 1.24
N TRP A 83 -4.41 2.81 1.75
CA TRP A 83 -3.18 3.34 1.16
C TRP A 83 -2.03 2.34 1.25
N ASN A 84 -1.89 1.62 2.35
CA ASN A 84 -0.92 0.52 2.49
C ASN A 84 -1.14 -0.60 1.46
N ASN A 85 -2.39 -1.06 1.27
CA ASN A 85 -2.69 -2.11 0.29
C ASN A 85 -2.35 -1.68 -1.14
N TYR A 86 -2.69 -0.44 -1.50
CA TYR A 86 -2.32 0.12 -2.81
C TYR A 86 -0.79 0.24 -2.94
N ALA A 87 -0.10 0.75 -1.93
CA ALA A 87 1.36 0.89 -1.91
C ALA A 87 2.07 -0.46 -2.10
N PHE A 88 1.59 -1.50 -1.42
CA PHE A 88 2.08 -2.87 -1.57
C PHE A 88 1.91 -3.36 -3.01
N LEU A 89 0.72 -3.22 -3.60
CA LEU A 89 0.47 -3.65 -4.98
C LEU A 89 1.26 -2.84 -6.02
N CYS A 90 1.51 -1.55 -5.76
CA CYS A 90 2.42 -0.74 -6.57
C CYS A 90 3.85 -1.31 -6.55
N ARG A 91 4.36 -1.66 -5.36
CA ARG A 91 5.67 -2.33 -5.21
C ARG A 91 5.72 -3.65 -5.98
N GLU A 92 4.73 -4.53 -5.80
CA GLU A 92 4.68 -5.84 -6.45
C GLU A 92 4.57 -5.74 -7.99
N THR A 93 4.10 -4.61 -8.51
CA THR A 93 3.97 -4.37 -9.95
C THR A 93 5.05 -3.44 -10.51
N GLY A 94 6.05 -3.07 -9.71
CA GLY A 94 7.19 -2.26 -10.15
C GLY A 94 6.93 -0.75 -10.25
N LEU A 95 5.77 -0.27 -9.80
CA LEU A 95 5.42 1.16 -9.73
C LEU A 95 5.95 1.76 -8.42
N PHE A 96 7.27 1.92 -8.32
CA PHE A 96 7.93 2.25 -7.06
C PHE A 96 7.70 3.69 -6.59
N GLU A 97 7.52 4.65 -7.52
CA GLU A 97 7.18 6.03 -7.19
C GLU A 97 5.77 6.12 -6.60
N GLU A 98 4.80 5.46 -7.25
CA GLU A 98 3.43 5.37 -6.77
C GLU A 98 3.35 4.62 -5.44
N SER A 99 4.21 3.61 -5.24
CA SER A 99 4.34 2.92 -3.95
C SER A 99 4.82 3.86 -2.86
N HIS A 100 5.87 4.65 -3.13
CA HIS A 100 6.38 5.66 -2.20
C HIS A 100 5.31 6.67 -1.82
N ASP A 101 4.59 7.23 -2.81
CA ASP A 101 3.55 8.22 -2.56
C ASP A 101 2.35 7.64 -1.80
N ALA A 102 1.96 6.39 -2.10
CA ALA A 102 0.89 5.70 -1.37
C ALA A 102 1.29 5.39 0.07
N TYR A 103 2.55 4.99 0.33
CA TYR A 103 3.04 4.82 1.70
C TYR A 103 3.10 6.15 2.46
N ALA A 104 3.45 7.27 1.80
CA ALA A 104 3.40 8.59 2.40
C ALA A 104 1.97 8.93 2.86
N LYS A 105 0.96 8.70 2.01
CA LYS A 105 -0.45 8.86 2.40
C LYS A 105 -0.86 7.94 3.54
N ALA A 106 -0.40 6.69 3.56
CA ALA A 106 -0.68 5.79 4.68
C ALA A 106 -0.09 6.32 6.00
N LEU A 107 1.11 6.91 5.95
CA LEU A 107 1.79 7.53 7.08
C LEU A 107 1.16 8.85 7.51
N ASP A 108 0.50 9.60 6.64
CA ASP A 108 -0.28 10.78 7.05
C ASP A 108 -1.40 10.40 8.03
N HIS A 109 -2.00 9.21 7.83
CA HIS A 109 -3.03 8.65 8.71
C HIS A 109 -2.46 7.93 9.94
N ALA A 110 -1.29 7.30 9.81
CA ALA A 110 -0.67 6.51 10.88
C ALA A 110 0.85 6.77 10.96
N PRO A 111 1.28 7.97 11.40
CA PRO A 111 2.66 8.45 11.23
C PRO A 111 3.72 7.70 12.04
N ASP A 112 3.29 6.94 13.04
CA ASP A 112 4.13 6.16 13.94
C ASP A 112 3.89 4.65 13.80
N ASP A 113 3.16 4.20 12.79
CA ASP A 113 3.02 2.77 12.53
C ASP A 113 4.37 2.17 12.10
N PRO A 114 4.92 1.22 12.87
CA PRO A 114 6.25 0.71 12.56
C PRO A 114 6.35 -0.10 11.27
N GLN A 115 5.25 -0.73 10.85
CA GLN A 115 5.24 -1.50 9.61
C GLN A 115 5.24 -0.55 8.42
N LEU A 116 4.39 0.49 8.42
CA LEU A 116 4.38 1.50 7.36
C LEU A 116 5.73 2.22 7.23
N LEU A 117 6.33 2.60 8.36
CA LEU A 117 7.66 3.23 8.37
C LEU A 117 8.73 2.32 7.77
N ASN A 118 8.71 1.02 8.10
CA ASN A 118 9.64 0.05 7.52
C ASN A 118 9.42 -0.10 6.01
N ASP A 119 8.18 -0.31 5.58
CA ASP A 119 7.88 -0.64 4.19
C ASP A 119 8.13 0.56 3.26
N ALA A 120 7.81 1.77 3.70
CA ALA A 120 8.16 3.00 2.98
C ALA A 120 9.68 3.19 2.84
N ALA A 121 10.45 2.90 3.89
CA ALA A 121 11.90 2.96 3.86
C ALA A 121 12.52 1.90 2.94
N VAL A 122 11.89 0.72 2.84
CA VAL A 122 12.29 -0.33 1.88
C VAL A 122 12.16 0.17 0.44
N ILE A 123 11.11 0.93 0.11
CA ILE A 123 10.97 1.54 -1.23
C ILE A 123 12.15 2.48 -1.54
N LEU A 124 12.47 3.38 -0.62
CA LEU A 124 13.60 4.31 -0.79
C LEU A 124 14.94 3.59 -0.93
N GLN A 125 15.20 2.60 -0.09
CA GLN A 125 16.48 1.88 -0.06
C GLN A 125 16.68 0.95 -1.26
N TYR A 126 15.72 0.04 -1.50
CA TYR A 126 15.93 -1.11 -2.37
C TYR A 126 15.35 -0.92 -3.77
N HIS A 127 14.41 0.00 -3.95
CA HIS A 127 13.70 0.17 -5.22
C HIS A 127 14.02 1.51 -5.90
N LEU A 128 14.04 2.62 -5.17
CA LEU A 128 14.33 3.95 -5.71
C LEU A 128 15.81 4.37 -5.54
N HIS A 129 16.52 3.78 -4.57
CA HIS A 129 17.91 4.09 -4.24
C HIS A 129 18.21 5.58 -3.98
N ARG A 130 17.25 6.30 -3.38
CA ARG A 130 17.35 7.72 -3.04
C ARG A 130 16.92 8.01 -1.61
N ASP A 131 17.20 9.22 -1.15
CA ASP A 131 16.80 9.71 0.18
C ASP A 131 17.17 8.74 1.31
N LEU A 132 18.37 8.15 1.22
CA LEU A 132 18.81 7.09 2.11
C LEU A 132 18.93 7.53 3.58
N ASP A 133 19.18 8.81 3.83
CA ASP A 133 19.14 9.36 5.20
C ASP A 133 17.71 9.38 5.76
N GLN A 134 16.71 9.65 4.91
CA GLN A 134 15.30 9.55 5.29
C GLN A 134 14.92 8.08 5.56
N ALA A 135 15.28 7.14 4.67
CA ALA A 135 15.04 5.71 4.86
C ALA A 135 15.64 5.23 6.20
N LYS A 136 16.86 5.64 6.50
CA LYS A 136 17.53 5.35 7.77
C LYS A 136 16.73 5.87 8.98
N ALA A 137 16.31 7.14 8.93
CA ALA A 137 15.52 7.73 10.01
C ALA A 137 14.17 7.02 10.20
N MET A 138 13.53 6.58 9.12
CA MET A 138 12.29 5.82 9.17
C MET A 138 12.47 4.45 9.84
N TYR A 139 13.53 3.70 9.52
CA TYR A 139 13.83 2.45 10.23
C TYR A 139 14.11 2.67 11.72
N GLU A 140 14.88 3.70 12.07
CA GLU A 140 15.16 4.04 13.47
C GLU A 140 13.86 4.39 14.23
N ARG A 141 12.96 5.16 13.61
CA ARG A 141 11.62 5.46 14.16
C ARG A 141 10.76 4.20 14.29
N ALA A 142 10.76 3.31 13.30
CA ALA A 142 10.04 2.04 13.37
C ALA A 142 10.50 1.19 14.57
N ILE A 143 11.81 1.07 14.78
CA ILE A 143 12.38 0.34 15.92
C ILE A 143 12.00 1.00 17.26
N ALA A 144 12.07 2.33 17.35
CA ALA A 144 11.67 3.04 18.56
C ALA A 144 10.17 2.86 18.88
N ASN A 145 9.31 2.95 17.86
CA ASN A 145 7.87 2.81 18.01
C ASN A 145 7.46 1.37 18.34
N THR A 146 8.09 0.35 17.74
CA THR A 146 7.84 -1.06 18.16
C THR A 146 8.17 -1.28 19.62
N LYS A 147 9.32 -0.78 20.11
CA LYS A 147 9.69 -0.88 21.54
C LYS A 147 8.62 -0.26 22.44
N LYS A 148 8.19 0.96 22.11
CA LYS A 148 7.11 1.66 22.85
C LYS A 148 5.80 0.86 22.89
N GLN A 149 5.46 0.15 21.80
CA GLN A 149 4.25 -0.68 21.74
C GLN A 149 4.41 -1.97 22.55
N LEU A 150 5.56 -2.62 22.47
CA LEU A 150 5.88 -3.86 23.20
C LEU A 150 5.94 -3.65 24.72
N ASP A 151 6.27 -2.45 25.18
CA ASP A 151 6.27 -2.08 26.61
C ASP A 151 4.85 -1.94 27.21
N LYS A 152 3.78 -1.97 26.38
CA LYS A 152 2.40 -1.84 26.85
C LYS A 152 1.95 -3.10 27.61
N LYS A 153 1.47 -2.92 28.85
CA LYS A 153 1.06 -4.00 29.78
C LYS A 153 -0.07 -4.92 29.27
N LYS A 154 -0.91 -4.47 28.34
CA LYS A 154 -2.07 -5.22 27.82
C LYS A 154 -2.09 -5.21 26.30
N LEU A 155 -1.05 -5.76 25.71
CA LEU A 155 -0.94 -5.92 24.26
C LEU A 155 -1.52 -7.28 23.83
N PRO A 156 -2.46 -7.33 22.88
CA PRO A 156 -2.91 -8.59 22.29
C PRO A 156 -1.74 -9.40 21.72
N LYS A 157 -1.83 -10.75 21.76
CA LYS A 157 -0.74 -11.62 21.29
C LYS A 157 -0.40 -11.39 19.81
N GLU A 158 -1.42 -11.19 18.99
CA GLU A 158 -1.27 -10.93 17.55
C GLU A 158 -0.54 -9.61 17.30
N ASP A 159 -0.94 -8.54 17.99
CA ASP A 159 -0.25 -7.25 17.92
C ASP A 159 1.20 -7.36 18.38
N LYS A 160 1.46 -8.12 19.45
CA LYS A 160 2.83 -8.37 19.94
C LYS A 160 3.69 -9.03 18.87
N ALA A 161 3.21 -10.11 18.25
CA ALA A 161 3.93 -10.79 17.18
C ALA A 161 4.17 -9.88 15.97
N ARG A 162 3.18 -9.05 15.61
CA ARG A 162 3.32 -8.05 14.54
C ARG A 162 4.43 -7.04 14.84
N TYR A 163 4.47 -6.49 16.06
CA TYR A 163 5.51 -5.52 16.43
C TYR A 163 6.90 -6.16 16.55
N GLU A 164 7.01 -7.39 17.04
CA GLU A 164 8.29 -8.13 17.07
C GLU A 164 8.83 -8.36 15.65
N LEU A 165 7.95 -8.74 14.70
CA LEU A 165 8.32 -8.91 13.31
C LEU A 165 8.74 -7.58 12.66
N ALA A 166 7.96 -6.51 12.86
CA ALA A 166 8.29 -5.19 12.34
C ALA A 166 9.64 -4.69 12.89
N GLN A 167 9.92 -4.92 14.18
CA GLN A 167 11.19 -4.55 14.81
C GLN A 167 12.36 -5.29 14.16
N LYS A 168 12.22 -6.61 13.99
CA LYS A 168 13.24 -7.45 13.36
C LYS A 168 13.53 -7.01 11.93
N ASN A 169 12.48 -6.75 11.13
CA ASN A 169 12.61 -6.33 9.75
C ASN A 169 13.30 -4.96 9.64
N ALA A 170 12.84 -3.98 10.41
CA ALA A 170 13.42 -2.64 10.41
C ALA A 170 14.89 -2.65 10.88
N ALA A 171 15.24 -3.45 11.89
CA ALA A 171 16.61 -3.59 12.36
C ALA A 171 17.52 -4.23 11.28
N ALA A 172 17.05 -5.29 10.62
CA ALA A 172 17.81 -5.94 9.55
C ALA A 172 18.06 -4.97 8.37
N ASN A 173 17.03 -4.24 7.95
CA ASN A 173 17.15 -3.27 6.86
C ASN A 173 18.05 -2.09 7.22
N LEU A 174 17.95 -1.57 8.45
CA LEU A 174 18.81 -0.50 8.93
C LEU A 174 20.29 -0.91 8.93
N GLU A 175 20.61 -2.13 9.38
CA GLU A 175 21.98 -2.62 9.34
C GLU A 175 22.49 -2.81 7.91
N ALA A 176 21.66 -3.33 7.01
CA ALA A 176 21.99 -3.43 5.58
C ALA A 176 22.27 -2.04 4.98
N LEU A 177 21.44 -1.05 5.27
CA LEU A 177 21.61 0.32 4.79
C LEU A 177 22.89 0.97 5.34
N LYS A 178 23.17 0.82 6.64
CA LYS A 178 24.43 1.30 7.23
C LYS A 178 25.65 0.68 6.56
N ALA A 179 25.60 -0.62 6.26
CA ALA A 179 26.68 -1.30 5.54
C ALA A 179 26.86 -0.75 4.11
N GLU A 180 25.77 -0.51 3.39
CA GLU A 180 25.80 0.13 2.06
C GLU A 180 26.44 1.52 2.10
N LEU A 181 26.01 2.37 3.03
CA LEU A 181 26.52 3.74 3.19
C LEU A 181 28.01 3.76 3.57
N ARG A 182 28.47 2.81 4.40
CA ARG A 182 29.90 2.64 4.72
C ARG A 182 30.72 2.29 3.48
N LYS A 183 30.23 1.36 2.64
CA LYS A 183 30.89 0.97 1.39
C LYS A 183 30.99 2.15 0.41
N LYS A 184 29.91 2.92 0.23
CA LYS A 184 29.90 4.13 -0.61
C LYS A 184 30.94 5.16 -0.16
N LYS A 185 31.04 5.44 1.15
CA LYS A 185 32.05 6.37 1.72
C LYS A 185 33.49 5.87 1.60
N GLY A 186 33.70 4.55 1.61
CA GLY A 186 35.03 3.95 1.40
C GLY A 186 35.50 4.03 -0.05
N ASN A 187 34.57 3.88 -1.00
CA ASN A 187 34.86 3.98 -2.43
C ASN A 187 35.07 5.42 -2.91
N SER A 188 34.44 6.42 -2.27
CA SER A 188 34.61 7.84 -2.63
C SER A 188 35.92 8.47 -2.10
N LYS A 189 36.74 7.72 -1.37
CA LYS A 189 38.03 8.17 -0.80
C LYS A 189 39.26 7.57 -1.51
N LYS A 190 39.05 6.76 -2.54
CA LYS A 190 40.09 6.23 -3.44
C LYS A 190 40.02 6.98 -4.77
#